data_AF-A0A5K4EU44-F1
#
_entry.id   AF-A0A5K4EU44-F1
#
_cell.length_a   1.000
_cell.length_b   1.000
_cell.length_c   1.000
_cell.angle_alpha   90.00
_cell.angle_beta   90.00
_cell.angle_gamma   90.00
#
_symmetry.space_group_name_H-M   'P 1'
#
loop_
_entity.id
_entity.type
_entity.pdbx_description
1 polymer ?
#
loop_
_entity_poly.entity_id
_entity_poly.type
_entity_poly.pdbx_seq_one_letter_code
_entity_poly.pdbx_strand_id
1 'polypeptide(L)'
;MSVGQSGAELSFGVIKDILEDPSGFSLAKLKTTAEAIELKDKKSLIDVALRGRMLRLLASDSMDDVKTLLKMGVAAALANLCSAPTPFLLFADVFNTKPISLCEEMFGFMEETIITLKDVPLFASGRNTLLRMCNDLLRRLSKSQNTVFCGQIQLFLTRLFPLDEKSGLNFMSNFNSEKDILYNKNPDPSAFKHQVSHDHTSDDLEEGEMTDSSTPLEVDAGLYVKFWSLQEFFKSPALCYEKAKWLRFTSSTDTVLDVFSSIKLMAIEEGDICSQSSSGTFSKYLTSEKLLDLQLMDPSFRRYIIVQLLILFQYLTTTVKFKTIDQVLSEDQRSWVNQRHEVVLRLLSSNSPNNSSGGTFVSTVERILERESYWNRWKNDGCPSFIRTPEKSRLSVRKRHINPLVTRTGQKVYRFGNRELDKLWNVCPDNLAACRDKRRVFNPDLHSYFQDAIMEMDPAEKVEEEYKSINKDEWSWRALRFLSRKCPHFYINWNPPGRPVKDYLSVILTEKIQSEEDKKGSTNNVNDCDNRRGSDGTTGDSIPSKQPKLEEAVDSTILDSTVKSSSLSRTRSVPSTKQLQEHTSTKGQTNAKSYGSPMRTRYRDTLTSDDGVDTASGSDNDANGDNDGESDSITE
;
A
#
# COMPACT_ATOMS: atom_id res chain seq x y z
N MET A 1 38.64 21.00 11.23
CA MET A 1 37.66 21.10 10.11
C MET A 1 38.31 20.95 8.75
N SER A 2 39.45 21.61 8.48
CA SER A 2 40.17 21.48 7.19
C SER A 2 40.53 20.03 6.78
N VAL A 3 40.98 19.17 7.72
CA VAL A 3 41.32 17.76 7.44
C VAL A 3 40.10 16.91 7.01
N GLY A 4 38.90 17.25 7.49
CA GLY A 4 37.67 16.56 7.09
C GLY A 4 37.18 16.98 5.71
N GLN A 5 37.40 18.24 5.33
CA GLN A 5 37.08 18.76 4.00
C GLN A 5 37.97 18.13 2.93
N SER A 6 39.28 18.01 3.18
CA SER A 6 40.20 17.38 2.23
C SER A 6 39.86 15.90 1.98
N GLY A 7 39.43 15.16 3.02
CA GLY A 7 39.01 13.77 2.86
C GLY A 7 37.75 13.60 2.01
N ALA A 8 36.79 14.51 2.15
CA ALA A 8 35.56 14.52 1.35
C ALA A 8 35.83 14.90 -0.11
N GLU A 9 36.69 15.90 -0.35
CA GLU A 9 37.10 16.31 -1.70
C GLU A 9 37.86 15.20 -2.44
N LEU A 10 38.78 14.49 -1.75
CA LEU A 10 39.47 13.33 -2.30
C LEU A 10 38.49 12.19 -2.63
N SER A 11 37.56 11.90 -1.71
CA SER A 11 36.53 10.87 -1.93
C SER A 11 35.60 11.24 -3.09
N PHE A 12 35.26 12.53 -3.22
CA PHE A 12 34.46 13.04 -4.34
C PHE A 12 35.20 12.89 -5.66
N GLY A 13 36.50 13.22 -5.70
CA GLY A 13 37.36 13.04 -6.85
C GLY A 13 37.38 11.58 -7.32
N VAL A 14 37.59 10.64 -6.40
CA VAL A 14 37.59 9.20 -6.71
C VAL A 14 36.25 8.74 -7.30
N ILE A 15 35.11 9.13 -6.71
CA ILE A 15 33.79 8.79 -7.26
C ILE A 15 33.60 9.43 -8.64
N LYS A 16 34.01 10.69 -8.81
CA LYS A 16 33.90 11.41 -10.07
C LYS A 16 34.73 10.70 -11.16
N ASP A 17 35.95 10.29 -10.86
CA ASP A 17 36.84 9.59 -11.78
C ASP A 17 36.26 8.21 -12.17
N ILE A 18 35.67 7.48 -11.22
CA ILE A 18 34.98 6.21 -11.51
C ILE A 18 33.76 6.42 -12.38
N LEU A 19 33.01 7.49 -12.12
CA LEU A 19 31.89 7.86 -12.98
C LEU A 19 32.39 8.37 -14.34
N GLU A 20 33.60 8.91 -14.48
CA GLU A 20 34.12 9.37 -15.76
C GLU A 20 34.89 8.28 -16.53
N ASP A 21 35.15 7.13 -15.92
CA ASP A 21 35.91 6.02 -16.50
C ASP A 21 35.30 5.56 -17.84
N PRO A 22 35.99 5.80 -18.98
CA PRO A 22 35.52 5.44 -20.31
C PRO A 22 35.49 3.92 -20.53
N SER A 23 36.15 3.12 -19.68
CA SER A 23 36.14 1.64 -19.76
C SER A 23 34.85 0.99 -19.25
N GLY A 24 33.87 1.80 -18.84
CA GLY A 24 32.63 1.34 -18.24
C GLY A 24 32.71 1.34 -16.72
N PHE A 25 31.90 2.21 -16.13
CA PHE A 25 31.58 2.18 -14.71
C PHE A 25 30.54 1.08 -14.45
N SER A 26 30.84 0.14 -13.57
CA SER A 26 29.90 -0.90 -13.15
C SER A 26 29.32 -0.57 -11.77
N LEU A 27 28.09 -1.02 -11.51
CA LEU A 27 27.50 -0.91 -10.18
C LEU A 27 28.40 -1.55 -9.11
N ALA A 28 29.14 -2.60 -9.47
CA ALA A 28 30.12 -3.25 -8.60
C ALA A 28 31.28 -2.30 -8.25
N LYS A 29 31.90 -1.64 -9.24
CA LYS A 29 32.96 -0.63 -9.00
C LYS A 29 32.45 0.49 -8.09
N LEU A 30 31.25 1.01 -8.35
CA LEU A 30 30.64 2.06 -7.52
C LEU A 30 30.34 1.58 -6.10
N LYS A 31 29.88 0.34 -5.94
CA LYS A 31 29.60 -0.27 -4.63
C LYS A 31 30.89 -0.47 -3.83
N THR A 32 31.92 -1.06 -4.42
CA THR A 32 33.21 -1.29 -3.75
C THR A 32 33.85 0.02 -3.28
N THR A 33 33.76 1.06 -4.10
CA THR A 33 34.33 2.38 -3.75
C THR A 33 33.48 3.13 -2.73
N ALA A 34 32.14 3.04 -2.81
CA ALA A 34 31.26 3.56 -1.77
C ALA A 34 31.46 2.85 -0.42
N GLU A 35 31.77 1.56 -0.42
CA GLU A 35 32.11 0.79 0.78
C GLU A 35 33.44 1.27 1.39
N ALA A 36 34.45 1.56 0.56
CA ALA A 36 35.76 2.04 0.99
C ALA A 36 35.78 3.47 1.57
N ILE A 37 34.79 4.32 1.25
CA ILE A 37 34.74 5.70 1.73
C ILE A 37 34.26 5.76 3.18
N GLU A 38 35.10 6.16 4.13
CA GLU A 38 34.73 6.30 5.56
C GLU A 38 34.03 7.64 5.89
N LEU A 39 33.03 8.05 5.11
CA LEU A 39 32.24 9.26 5.38
C LEU A 39 30.87 8.90 5.96
N LYS A 40 30.36 9.77 6.85
CA LYS A 40 28.99 9.62 7.41
C LYS A 40 27.91 9.80 6.35
N ASP A 41 28.12 10.69 5.39
CA ASP A 41 27.15 11.04 4.35
C ASP A 41 27.65 10.67 2.94
N LYS A 42 27.78 9.35 2.71
CA LYS A 42 28.25 8.83 1.42
C LYS A 42 27.24 9.04 0.30
N LYS A 43 25.95 9.08 0.63
CA LYS A 43 24.86 9.16 -0.35
C LYS A 43 24.82 10.52 -1.04
N SER A 44 24.91 11.61 -0.28
CA SER A 44 24.90 12.96 -0.86
C SER A 44 26.09 13.19 -1.79
N LEU A 45 27.25 12.62 -1.45
CA LEU A 45 28.44 12.65 -2.29
C LEU A 45 28.20 11.99 -3.65
N ILE A 46 27.61 10.79 -3.65
CA ILE A 46 27.24 10.04 -4.86
C ILE A 46 26.14 10.78 -5.64
N ASP A 47 25.16 11.38 -4.96
CA ASP A 47 24.10 12.15 -5.60
C ASP A 47 24.67 13.34 -6.38
N VAL A 48 25.57 14.10 -5.76
CA VAL A 48 26.24 15.24 -6.41
C VAL A 48 27.12 14.78 -7.57
N ALA A 49 27.84 13.66 -7.40
CA ALA A 49 28.71 13.13 -8.46
C ALA A 49 27.90 12.64 -9.68
N LEU A 50 26.78 11.93 -9.45
CA LEU A 50 25.86 11.48 -10.50
C LEU A 50 25.25 12.68 -11.25
N ARG A 51 24.76 13.70 -10.53
CA ARG A 51 24.20 14.91 -11.15
C ARG A 51 25.26 15.72 -11.88
N GLY A 52 26.47 15.80 -11.35
CA GLY A 52 27.61 16.43 -12.01
C GLY A 52 27.94 15.76 -13.34
N ARG A 53 27.97 14.43 -13.40
CA ARG A 53 28.16 13.70 -14.66
C ARG A 53 26.98 13.91 -15.61
N MET A 54 25.75 13.88 -15.10
CA MET A 54 24.55 14.13 -15.92
C MET A 54 24.64 15.48 -16.63
N LEU A 55 25.01 16.55 -15.93
CA LEU A 55 25.17 17.88 -16.53
C LEU A 55 26.25 17.91 -17.63
N ARG A 56 27.36 17.19 -17.46
CA ARG A 56 28.40 17.07 -18.50
C ARG A 56 27.92 16.31 -19.73
N LEU A 57 27.21 15.19 -19.54
CA LEU A 57 26.63 14.42 -20.65
C LEU A 57 25.54 15.19 -21.38
N LEU A 58 24.73 15.96 -20.66
CA LEU A 58 23.73 16.84 -21.25
C LEU A 58 24.38 17.96 -22.07
N ALA A 59 25.55 18.45 -21.66
CA ALA A 59 26.32 19.45 -22.41
C ALA A 59 27.01 18.86 -23.66
N SER A 60 27.42 17.59 -23.63
CA SER A 60 28.03 16.90 -24.79
C SER A 60 27.03 16.27 -25.75
N ASP A 61 25.74 16.37 -25.47
CA ASP A 61 24.61 15.84 -26.26
C ASP A 61 24.63 14.31 -26.52
N SER A 62 25.36 13.54 -25.71
CA SER A 62 25.40 12.07 -25.82
C SER A 62 24.20 11.43 -25.11
N MET A 63 23.12 11.18 -25.86
CA MET A 63 21.87 10.67 -25.28
C MET A 63 21.95 9.20 -24.83
N ASP A 64 22.78 8.38 -25.47
CA ASP A 64 22.95 6.98 -25.07
C ASP A 64 23.69 6.86 -23.73
N ASP A 65 24.67 7.73 -23.48
CA ASP A 65 25.33 7.82 -22.19
C ASP A 65 24.40 8.34 -21.10
N VAL A 66 23.50 9.29 -21.44
CA VAL A 66 22.45 9.78 -20.53
C VAL A 66 21.52 8.63 -20.14
N LYS A 67 21.03 7.84 -21.10
CA LYS A 67 20.19 6.64 -20.85
C LYS A 67 20.93 5.64 -19.95
N THR A 68 22.22 5.41 -20.21
CA THR A 68 23.06 4.50 -19.40
C THR A 68 23.24 5.01 -17.97
N LEU A 69 23.49 6.31 -17.80
CA LEU A 69 23.60 6.95 -16.49
C LEU A 69 22.29 6.92 -15.71
N LEU A 70 21.14 7.11 -16.38
CA LEU A 70 19.82 6.99 -15.76
C LEU A 70 19.57 5.56 -15.24
N LYS A 71 19.86 4.53 -16.05
CA LYS A 71 19.78 3.12 -15.61
C LYS A 71 20.68 2.87 -14.40
N MET A 72 21.91 3.40 -14.42
CA MET A 72 22.79 3.27 -13.27
C MET A 72 22.28 4.02 -12.05
N GLY A 73 21.74 5.23 -12.21
CA GLY A 73 21.16 6.00 -11.12
C GLY A 73 20.05 5.22 -10.40
N VAL A 74 19.18 4.56 -11.17
CA VAL A 74 18.16 3.65 -10.64
C VAL A 74 18.79 2.46 -9.91
N ALA A 75 19.76 1.77 -10.53
CA ALA A 75 20.44 0.63 -9.91
C ALA A 75 21.18 1.01 -8.61
N ALA A 76 21.82 2.18 -8.57
CA ALA A 76 22.49 2.73 -7.40
C ALA A 76 21.48 3.05 -6.28
N ALA A 77 20.30 3.55 -6.63
CA ALA A 77 19.25 3.83 -5.66
C ALA A 77 18.63 2.54 -5.10
N LEU A 78 18.42 1.52 -5.94
CA LEU A 78 17.99 0.18 -5.53
C LEU A 78 19.01 -0.52 -4.63
N ALA A 79 20.30 -0.33 -4.91
CA ALA A 79 21.41 -0.81 -4.08
C ALA A 79 21.64 0.05 -2.83
N ASN A 80 20.80 1.07 -2.57
CA ASN A 80 20.89 1.98 -1.43
C ASN A 80 22.23 2.75 -1.34
N LEU A 81 22.90 2.95 -2.49
CA LEU A 81 24.16 3.69 -2.61
C LEU A 81 23.94 5.20 -2.69
N CYS A 82 22.84 5.64 -3.32
CA CYS A 82 22.48 7.04 -3.46
C CYS A 82 21.13 7.33 -2.80
N SER A 83 20.70 8.59 -2.75
CA SER A 83 19.41 8.95 -2.16
C SER A 83 18.25 8.47 -3.03
N ALA A 84 17.14 8.10 -2.38
CA ALA A 84 15.95 7.61 -3.08
C ALA A 84 15.39 8.53 -4.20
N PRO A 85 15.36 9.87 -4.05
CA PRO A 85 14.86 10.75 -5.11
C PRO A 85 15.84 10.99 -6.26
N THR A 86 17.09 10.53 -6.17
CA THR A 86 18.16 10.85 -7.13
C THR A 86 17.83 10.45 -8.58
N PRO A 87 17.27 9.26 -8.88
CA PRO A 87 16.87 8.93 -10.25
C PRO A 87 15.86 9.91 -10.83
N PHE A 88 14.88 10.36 -10.02
CA PHE A 88 13.88 11.33 -10.43
C PHE A 88 14.47 12.72 -10.67
N LEU A 89 15.48 13.11 -9.88
CA LEU A 89 16.22 14.35 -10.09
C LEU A 89 17.04 14.30 -11.38
N LEU A 90 17.66 13.15 -11.70
CA LEU A 90 18.40 12.98 -12.95
C LEU A 90 17.47 13.11 -14.16
N PHE A 91 16.28 12.51 -14.13
CA PHE A 91 15.27 12.73 -15.18
C PHE A 91 14.83 14.20 -15.26
N ALA A 92 14.67 14.87 -14.11
CA ALA A 92 14.31 16.29 -14.10
C ALA A 92 15.40 17.17 -14.74
N ASP A 93 16.67 16.85 -14.50
CA ASP A 93 17.81 17.54 -15.11
C ASP A 93 17.81 17.37 -16.65
N VAL A 94 17.47 16.17 -17.15
CA VAL A 94 17.31 15.91 -18.60
C VAL A 94 16.21 16.80 -19.18
N PHE A 95 14.99 16.73 -18.63
CA PHE A 95 13.87 17.48 -19.20
C PHE A 95 14.09 18.98 -19.09
N ASN A 96 14.62 19.50 -17.98
CA ASN A 96 14.85 20.93 -17.81
C ASN A 96 15.90 21.49 -18.78
N THR A 97 16.81 20.66 -19.27
CA THR A 97 17.91 21.09 -20.15
C THR A 97 17.60 20.91 -21.63
N LYS A 98 16.82 19.89 -22.00
CA LYS A 98 16.63 19.49 -23.41
C LYS A 98 15.40 20.12 -24.08
N PRO A 99 15.42 20.32 -25.42
CA PRO A 99 14.27 20.77 -26.20
C PRO A 99 13.08 19.80 -26.15
N ILE A 100 11.89 20.27 -26.52
CA ILE A 100 10.64 19.50 -26.42
C ILE A 100 10.69 18.21 -27.25
N SER A 101 11.26 18.23 -28.45
CA SER A 101 11.37 17.06 -29.34
C SER A 101 12.12 15.90 -28.68
N LEU A 102 13.23 16.20 -28.00
CA LEU A 102 14.02 15.21 -27.29
C LEU A 102 13.39 14.80 -25.95
N CYS A 103 12.69 15.73 -25.27
CA CYS A 103 11.89 15.39 -24.11
C CYS A 103 10.81 14.35 -24.43
N GLU A 104 10.18 14.42 -25.61
CA GLU A 104 9.18 13.46 -26.06
C GLU A 104 9.78 12.06 -26.25
N GLU A 105 10.95 11.94 -26.90
CA GLU A 105 11.67 10.67 -27.02
C GLU A 105 12.10 10.10 -25.65
N MET A 106 12.67 10.95 -24.78
CA MET A 106 13.12 10.53 -23.45
C MET A 106 11.97 10.19 -22.50
N PHE A 107 10.75 10.70 -22.77
CA PHE A 107 9.59 10.43 -21.92
C PHE A 107 9.19 8.95 -21.96
N GLY A 108 9.24 8.31 -23.13
CA GLY A 108 8.96 6.87 -23.25
C GLY A 108 9.93 6.02 -22.42
N PHE A 109 11.23 6.35 -22.47
CA PHE A 109 12.25 5.71 -21.66
C PHE A 109 12.04 5.90 -20.15
N MET A 110 11.63 7.11 -19.74
CA MET A 110 11.28 7.40 -18.36
C MET A 110 10.04 6.61 -17.92
N GLU A 111 9.01 6.55 -18.76
CA GLU A 111 7.75 5.83 -18.46
C GLU A 111 8.01 4.36 -18.16
N GLU A 112 8.74 3.66 -19.04
CA GLU A 112 9.13 2.26 -18.84
C GLU A 112 9.92 2.09 -17.53
N THR A 113 10.91 2.96 -17.30
CA THR A 113 11.77 2.90 -16.11
C THR A 113 10.97 3.10 -14.82
N ILE A 114 10.09 4.11 -14.76
CA ILE A 114 9.35 4.45 -13.53
C ILE A 114 8.25 3.42 -13.24
N ILE A 115 7.60 2.85 -14.26
CA ILE A 115 6.61 1.80 -14.08
C ILE A 115 7.22 0.59 -13.38
N THR A 116 8.46 0.21 -13.73
CA THR A 116 9.17 -0.90 -13.05
C THR A 116 9.53 -0.60 -11.59
N LEU A 117 9.60 0.68 -11.20
CA LEU A 117 9.94 1.11 -9.84
C LEU A 117 8.71 1.29 -8.94
N LYS A 118 7.49 1.17 -9.47
CA LYS A 118 6.23 1.47 -8.76
C LYS A 118 6.08 0.69 -7.44
N ASP A 119 6.48 -0.58 -7.44
CA ASP A 119 6.35 -1.47 -6.29
C ASP A 119 7.53 -1.39 -5.30
N VAL A 120 8.55 -0.60 -5.63
CA VAL A 120 9.74 -0.43 -4.79
C VAL A 120 9.50 0.74 -3.81
N PRO A 121 9.92 0.63 -2.53
CA PRO A 121 9.87 1.73 -1.56
C PRO A 121 10.48 3.06 -2.06
N LEU A 122 11.36 2.97 -3.07
CA LEU A 122 11.97 4.08 -3.78
C LEU A 122 10.93 5.06 -4.36
N PHE A 123 9.84 4.52 -4.94
CA PHE A 123 8.84 5.35 -5.62
C PHE A 123 8.23 6.36 -4.65
N ALA A 124 7.90 5.95 -3.42
CA ALA A 124 7.28 6.80 -2.40
C ALA A 124 8.05 8.10 -2.14
N SER A 125 9.39 8.04 -2.14
CA SER A 125 10.25 9.22 -1.93
C SER A 125 10.36 10.12 -3.16
N GLY A 126 10.19 9.57 -4.36
CA GLY A 126 10.30 10.27 -5.63
C GLY A 126 9.01 10.93 -6.14
N ARG A 127 7.84 10.57 -5.59
CA ARG A 127 6.50 10.99 -6.07
C ARG A 127 6.39 12.50 -6.30
N ASN A 128 6.79 13.30 -5.31
CA ASN A 128 6.69 14.76 -5.39
C ASN A 128 7.66 15.38 -6.39
N THR A 129 8.82 14.75 -6.61
CA THR A 129 9.79 15.18 -7.62
C THR A 129 9.26 14.87 -9.02
N LEU A 130 8.69 13.68 -9.20
CA LEU A 130 8.03 13.28 -10.44
C LEU A 130 6.86 14.22 -10.80
N LEU A 131 5.99 14.50 -9.82
CA LEU A 131 4.87 15.44 -10.01
C LEU A 131 5.35 16.84 -10.42
N ARG A 132 6.41 17.36 -9.78
CA ARG A 132 6.98 18.67 -10.13
C ARG A 132 7.53 18.67 -11.54
N MET A 133 8.35 17.68 -11.87
CA MET A 133 8.95 17.49 -13.20
C MET A 133 7.89 17.40 -14.31
N CYS A 134 6.84 16.59 -14.15
CA CYS A 134 5.77 16.49 -15.13
C CYS A 134 4.95 17.80 -15.25
N ASN A 135 4.70 18.50 -14.13
CA ASN A 135 4.03 19.80 -14.16
C ASN A 135 4.87 20.90 -14.81
N ASP A 136 6.19 20.88 -14.61
CA ASP A 136 7.13 21.77 -15.29
C ASP A 136 7.14 21.49 -16.79
N LEU A 137 7.15 20.23 -17.19
CA LEU A 137 7.06 19.83 -18.60
C LEU A 137 5.74 20.30 -19.22
N LEU A 138 4.60 20.07 -18.56
CA LEU A 138 3.29 20.56 -19.03
C LEU A 138 3.21 22.09 -19.15
N ARG A 139 3.93 22.85 -18.30
CA ARG A 139 4.03 24.31 -18.42
C ARG A 139 4.85 24.76 -19.63
N ARG A 140 5.87 23.98 -20.03
CA ARG A 140 6.73 24.26 -21.18
C ARG A 140 6.08 23.90 -22.53
N LEU A 141 5.13 22.96 -22.52
CA LEU A 141 4.46 22.50 -23.74
C LEU A 141 3.43 23.49 -24.26
N SER A 142 3.36 23.61 -25.59
CA SER A 142 2.29 24.34 -26.25
C SER A 142 0.96 23.58 -26.12
N LYS A 143 -0.07 24.23 -25.57
CA LYS A 143 -1.42 23.67 -25.42
C LYS A 143 -2.19 23.51 -26.75
N SER A 144 -1.62 23.94 -27.89
CA SER A 144 -2.23 23.80 -29.22
C SER A 144 -1.54 22.78 -30.11
N GLN A 145 -0.20 22.73 -30.07
CA GLN A 145 0.60 21.86 -30.95
C GLN A 145 0.92 20.52 -30.28
N ASN A 146 1.26 20.52 -29.00
CA ASN A 146 1.77 19.33 -28.29
C ASN A 146 0.67 18.67 -27.45
N THR A 147 -0.57 18.69 -27.93
CA THR A 147 -1.75 18.18 -27.21
C THR A 147 -1.64 16.67 -26.93
N VAL A 148 -1.12 15.91 -27.90
CA VAL A 148 -0.90 14.46 -27.77
C VAL A 148 0.09 14.18 -26.65
N PHE A 149 1.25 14.86 -26.65
CA PHE A 149 2.27 14.68 -25.61
C PHE A 149 1.77 15.14 -24.23
N CYS A 150 1.00 16.23 -24.15
CA CYS A 150 0.32 16.62 -22.91
C CYS A 150 -0.62 15.52 -22.39
N GLY A 151 -1.36 14.86 -23.29
CA GLY A 151 -2.23 13.73 -22.96
C GLY A 151 -1.44 12.52 -22.46
N GLN A 152 -0.32 12.18 -23.10
CA GLN A 152 0.58 11.11 -22.66
C GLN A 152 1.10 11.35 -21.24
N ILE A 153 1.55 12.57 -20.93
CA ILE A 153 2.00 12.94 -19.57
C ILE A 153 0.87 12.76 -18.54
N GLN A 154 -0.34 13.21 -18.85
CA GLN A 154 -1.49 13.10 -17.95
C GLN A 154 -1.92 11.64 -17.73
N LEU A 155 -1.92 10.82 -18.79
CA LEU A 155 -2.21 9.38 -18.69
C LEU A 155 -1.16 8.66 -17.85
N PHE A 156 0.11 8.98 -18.04
CA PHE A 156 1.22 8.44 -17.24
C PHE A 156 1.04 8.77 -15.75
N LEU A 157 0.74 10.03 -15.41
CA LEU A 157 0.47 10.42 -14.03
C LEU A 157 -0.75 9.67 -13.44
N THR A 158 -1.82 9.52 -14.22
CA THR A 158 -3.04 8.80 -13.80
C THR A 158 -2.80 7.30 -13.60
N ARG A 159 -1.89 6.69 -14.38
CA ARG A 159 -1.51 5.28 -14.24
C ARG A 159 -0.69 5.02 -12.96
N LEU A 160 0.12 5.99 -12.56
CA LEU A 160 1.00 5.87 -11.41
C LEU A 160 0.28 6.13 -10.09
N PHE A 161 -0.53 7.18 -10.02
CA PHE A 161 -1.21 7.59 -8.79
C PHE A 161 -2.59 6.93 -8.65
N PRO A 162 -2.94 6.42 -7.46
CA PRO A 162 -4.26 5.84 -7.24
C PRO A 162 -5.33 6.95 -7.24
N LEU A 163 -6.60 6.58 -7.48
CA LEU A 163 -7.70 7.54 -7.63
C LEU A 163 -7.99 8.39 -6.40
N ASP A 164 -7.61 7.93 -5.22
CA ASP A 164 -7.73 8.62 -3.93
C ASP A 164 -6.57 9.57 -3.63
N GLU A 165 -5.57 9.65 -4.51
CA GLU A 165 -4.48 10.61 -4.42
C GLU A 165 -5.00 12.04 -4.53
N LYS A 166 -4.81 12.85 -3.47
CA LYS A 166 -5.28 14.23 -3.43
C LYS A 166 -4.76 15.13 -4.55
N SER A 167 -3.57 14.84 -5.10
CA SER A 167 -2.97 15.64 -6.18
C SER A 167 -3.65 15.42 -7.54
N GLY A 168 -4.25 14.25 -7.77
CA GLY A 168 -5.03 13.95 -8.98
C GLY A 168 -6.50 14.36 -8.89
N LEU A 169 -6.95 14.81 -7.72
CA LEU A 169 -8.34 15.16 -7.46
C LEU A 169 -8.51 16.68 -7.43
N ASN A 170 -9.47 17.19 -8.21
CA ASN A 170 -9.99 18.55 -8.03
C ASN A 170 -10.85 18.61 -6.76
N PHE A 171 -10.26 18.40 -5.59
CA PHE A 171 -10.98 18.19 -4.33
C PHE A 171 -11.95 19.34 -4.04
N MET A 172 -11.51 20.59 -4.22
CA MET A 172 -12.31 21.80 -3.96
C MET A 172 -13.42 22.07 -4.99
N SER A 173 -13.53 21.26 -6.04
CA SER A 173 -14.48 21.49 -7.15
C SER A 173 -14.28 22.84 -7.84
N ASN A 174 -13.04 23.29 -7.99
CA ASN A 174 -12.73 24.55 -8.66
C ASN A 174 -13.07 24.46 -10.15
N PHE A 175 -13.65 25.52 -10.72
CA PHE A 175 -13.91 25.62 -12.15
C PHE A 175 -12.65 26.07 -12.90
N ASN A 176 -12.44 25.51 -14.10
CA ASN A 176 -11.34 25.93 -14.96
C ASN A 176 -11.65 27.29 -15.59
N SER A 177 -11.14 28.34 -14.96
CA SER A 177 -11.35 29.72 -15.42
C SER A 177 -10.34 30.18 -16.48
N GLU A 178 -9.27 29.42 -16.71
CA GLU A 178 -8.20 29.77 -17.67
C GLU A 178 -8.67 29.68 -19.13
N LYS A 179 -9.60 28.77 -19.44
CA LYS A 179 -10.12 28.59 -20.79
C LYS A 179 -11.21 29.63 -21.04
N ASP A 180 -10.89 30.66 -21.81
CA ASP A 180 -11.87 31.66 -22.24
C ASP A 180 -12.31 31.41 -23.69
N ILE A 181 -13.61 31.51 -23.94
CA ILE A 181 -14.18 31.45 -25.29
C ILE A 181 -14.35 32.89 -25.74
N LEU A 182 -13.40 33.36 -26.53
CA LEU A 182 -13.41 34.71 -27.09
C LEU A 182 -14.38 34.73 -28.28
N TYR A 183 -15.40 35.56 -28.19
CA TYR A 183 -16.38 35.80 -29.24
C TYR A 183 -16.65 37.31 -29.31
N ASN A 184 -17.14 37.80 -30.45
CA ASN A 184 -17.41 39.21 -30.59
C ASN A 184 -18.69 39.62 -29.85
N LYS A 185 -18.57 40.45 -28.82
CA LYS A 185 -19.75 40.91 -28.05
C LYS A 185 -20.59 41.95 -28.78
N ASN A 186 -20.00 42.62 -29.77
CA ASN A 186 -20.63 43.64 -30.61
C ASN A 186 -20.39 43.29 -32.09
N PRO A 187 -21.00 42.19 -32.59
CA PRO A 187 -20.80 41.78 -33.97
C PRO A 187 -21.45 42.79 -34.92
N ASP A 188 -20.82 43.04 -36.07
CA ASP A 188 -21.37 43.92 -37.09
C ASP A 188 -22.57 43.21 -37.74
N PRO A 189 -23.80 43.78 -37.71
CA PRO A 189 -24.94 43.20 -38.38
C PRO A 189 -24.71 42.89 -39.87
N SER A 190 -23.76 43.56 -40.53
CA SER A 190 -23.39 43.27 -41.92
C SER A 190 -22.76 41.88 -42.12
N ALA A 191 -22.08 41.35 -41.10
CA ALA A 191 -21.36 40.08 -41.17
C ALA A 191 -22.27 38.86 -41.39
N PHE A 192 -23.56 38.99 -41.07
CA PHE A 192 -24.55 37.92 -41.14
C PHE A 192 -25.36 37.91 -42.46
N LYS A 193 -25.32 38.99 -43.25
CA LYS A 193 -26.22 39.18 -44.41
C LYS A 193 -25.78 38.48 -45.71
N HIS A 194 -24.59 37.87 -45.76
CA HIS A 194 -23.96 37.47 -47.03
C HIS A 194 -24.09 35.99 -47.45
N GLN A 195 -24.93 35.18 -46.79
CA GLN A 195 -24.94 33.72 -47.03
C GLN A 195 -26.06 33.18 -47.96
N VAL A 196 -26.78 34.03 -48.70
CA VAL A 196 -27.83 33.58 -49.67
C VAL A 196 -27.60 34.11 -51.09
N SER A 197 -26.34 34.26 -51.51
CA SER A 197 -26.00 34.52 -52.92
C SER A 197 -25.07 33.42 -53.43
N HIS A 198 -25.57 32.19 -53.48
CA HIS A 198 -25.02 31.18 -54.37
C HIS A 198 -25.91 31.15 -55.62
N ASP A 199 -25.32 31.58 -56.74
CA ASP A 199 -25.79 31.49 -58.13
C ASP A 199 -27.04 30.63 -58.39
N HIS A 200 -28.13 31.27 -58.78
CA HIS A 200 -28.94 30.81 -59.92
C HIS A 200 -29.52 32.04 -60.63
N THR A 201 -28.73 32.56 -61.57
CA THR A 201 -29.26 33.32 -62.70
C THR A 201 -30.12 32.37 -63.56
N SER A 202 -31.43 32.41 -63.37
CA SER A 202 -32.39 32.03 -64.40
C SER A 202 -33.72 32.70 -64.09
N ASP A 203 -33.95 33.83 -64.76
CA ASP A 203 -35.29 34.28 -65.12
C ASP A 203 -36.07 33.11 -65.75
N ASP A 204 -37.39 33.14 -65.58
CA ASP A 204 -38.40 32.21 -66.06
C ASP A 204 -38.58 30.93 -65.22
N LEU A 205 -39.67 30.89 -64.43
CA LEU A 205 -40.71 29.84 -64.52
C LEU A 205 -41.80 30.02 -63.44
N GLU A 206 -42.96 30.43 -63.94
CA GLU A 206 -44.37 30.15 -63.61
C GLU A 206 -44.80 29.57 -62.25
N GLU A 207 -45.94 30.13 -61.82
CA GLU A 207 -46.77 29.80 -60.66
C GLU A 207 -47.10 28.30 -60.51
N GLY A 208 -46.93 27.79 -59.29
CA GLY A 208 -47.77 26.69 -58.78
C GLY A 208 -47.03 25.44 -58.33
N GLU A 209 -46.47 25.45 -57.12
CA GLU A 209 -46.51 24.28 -56.23
C GLU A 209 -46.19 24.69 -54.79
N MET A 210 -47.20 24.61 -53.92
CA MET A 210 -47.05 24.77 -52.47
C MET A 210 -46.29 23.56 -51.92
N THR A 211 -44.97 23.65 -51.88
CA THR A 211 -44.11 22.73 -51.12
C THR A 211 -43.55 23.49 -49.92
N ASP A 212 -43.88 23.00 -48.72
CA ASP A 212 -43.42 23.50 -47.41
C ASP A 212 -41.87 23.51 -47.35
N SER A 213 -41.27 24.58 -47.85
CA SER A 213 -39.85 24.85 -47.75
C SER A 213 -39.58 25.53 -46.41
N SER A 214 -38.98 24.76 -45.50
CA SER A 214 -38.47 25.20 -44.20
C SER A 214 -37.76 26.55 -44.32
N THR A 215 -38.29 27.57 -43.64
CA THR A 215 -37.73 28.93 -43.58
C THR A 215 -36.22 28.86 -43.31
N PRO A 216 -35.36 29.41 -44.19
CA PRO A 216 -33.92 29.46 -43.95
C PRO A 216 -33.66 30.19 -42.63
N LEU A 217 -32.89 29.57 -41.74
CA LEU A 217 -32.53 30.18 -40.47
C LEU A 217 -31.60 31.35 -40.71
N GLU A 218 -32.15 32.57 -40.65
CA GLU A 218 -31.35 33.79 -40.60
C GLU A 218 -30.74 33.93 -39.21
N VAL A 219 -29.45 33.62 -39.10
CA VAL A 219 -28.68 33.89 -37.89
C VAL A 219 -28.44 35.40 -37.80
N ASP A 220 -28.98 36.05 -36.77
CA ASP A 220 -28.74 37.47 -36.52
C ASP A 220 -27.64 37.70 -35.48
N ALA A 221 -27.19 38.95 -35.40
CA ALA A 221 -26.25 39.42 -34.40
C ALA A 221 -26.72 39.14 -32.96
N GLY A 222 -28.04 39.23 -32.72
CA GLY A 222 -28.65 38.98 -31.42
C GLY A 222 -28.53 37.52 -30.96
N LEU A 223 -28.82 36.58 -31.85
CA LEU A 223 -28.67 35.14 -31.63
C LEU A 223 -27.21 34.79 -31.39
N TYR A 224 -26.28 35.31 -32.19
CA TYR A 224 -24.85 35.06 -32.01
C TYR A 224 -24.39 35.47 -30.60
N VAL A 225 -24.75 36.68 -30.15
CA VAL A 225 -24.36 37.16 -28.81
C VAL A 225 -25.03 36.36 -27.70
N LYS A 226 -26.32 36.05 -27.81
CA LYS A 226 -27.02 35.21 -26.83
C LYS A 226 -26.42 33.82 -26.75
N PHE A 227 -26.21 33.17 -27.89
CA PHE A 227 -25.65 31.83 -28.02
C PHE A 227 -24.27 31.74 -27.37
N TRP A 228 -23.33 32.59 -27.76
CA TRP A 228 -21.98 32.55 -27.18
C TRP A 228 -21.93 33.06 -25.74
N SER A 229 -22.87 33.90 -25.31
CA SER A 229 -22.95 34.28 -23.90
C SER A 229 -23.29 33.11 -22.97
N LEU A 230 -23.94 32.05 -23.46
CA LEU A 230 -24.16 30.83 -22.68
C LEU A 230 -22.86 30.17 -22.22
N GLN A 231 -21.79 30.31 -23.01
CA GLN A 231 -20.48 29.75 -22.67
C GLN A 231 -19.87 30.38 -21.40
N GLU A 232 -20.20 31.64 -21.08
CA GLU A 232 -19.79 32.27 -19.83
C GLU A 232 -20.40 31.54 -18.62
N PHE A 233 -21.66 31.09 -18.74
CA PHE A 233 -22.37 30.35 -17.70
C PHE A 233 -21.89 28.89 -17.60
N PHE A 234 -21.60 28.23 -18.72
CA PHE A 234 -21.01 26.88 -18.70
C PHE A 234 -19.62 26.86 -18.06
N LYS A 235 -18.81 27.89 -18.33
CA LYS A 235 -17.49 28.06 -17.72
C LYS A 235 -17.58 28.33 -16.21
N SER A 236 -18.53 29.15 -15.79
CA SER A 236 -18.70 29.56 -14.39
C SER A 236 -20.15 29.43 -13.93
N PRO A 237 -20.58 28.20 -13.56
CA PRO A 237 -21.95 27.94 -13.08
C PRO A 237 -22.37 28.78 -11.87
N ALA A 238 -21.41 29.28 -11.10
CA ALA A 238 -21.66 30.17 -9.97
C ALA A 238 -22.37 31.49 -10.36
N LEU A 239 -22.23 31.93 -11.62
CA LEU A 239 -22.89 33.13 -12.14
C LEU A 239 -24.42 33.01 -12.15
N CYS A 240 -24.95 31.78 -12.20
CA CYS A 240 -26.39 31.52 -12.19
C CYS A 240 -27.07 31.88 -10.86
N TYR A 241 -26.32 32.11 -9.78
CA TYR A 241 -26.87 32.52 -8.48
C TYR A 241 -27.07 34.04 -8.36
N GLU A 242 -26.54 34.84 -9.29
CA GLU A 242 -26.76 36.30 -9.32
C GLU A 242 -28.05 36.63 -10.09
N LYS A 243 -28.97 37.39 -9.48
CA LYS A 243 -30.30 37.68 -10.07
C LYS A 243 -30.25 38.23 -11.50
N ALA A 244 -29.39 39.21 -11.79
CA ALA A 244 -29.29 39.83 -13.11
C ALA A 244 -28.73 38.87 -14.17
N LYS A 245 -27.73 38.07 -13.78
CA LYS A 245 -27.09 37.08 -14.66
C LYS A 245 -28.02 35.88 -14.90
N TRP A 246 -28.80 35.49 -13.90
CA TRP A 246 -29.84 34.46 -14.05
C TRP A 246 -30.87 34.82 -15.11
N LEU A 247 -31.41 36.04 -15.09
CA LEU A 247 -32.37 36.50 -16.11
C LEU A 247 -31.77 36.47 -17.53
N ARG A 248 -30.50 36.85 -17.66
CA ARG A 248 -29.76 36.75 -18.92
C ARG A 248 -29.59 35.30 -19.37
N PHE A 249 -29.24 34.40 -18.44
CA PHE A 249 -29.09 32.97 -18.69
C PHE A 249 -30.39 32.34 -19.18
N THR A 250 -31.50 32.58 -18.48
CA THR A 250 -32.81 32.00 -18.86
C THR A 250 -33.27 32.53 -20.21
N SER A 251 -33.14 33.84 -20.46
CA SER A 251 -33.49 34.44 -21.75
C SER A 251 -32.66 33.90 -22.92
N SER A 252 -31.35 33.75 -22.72
CA SER A 252 -30.44 33.22 -23.75
C SER A 252 -30.68 31.74 -23.99
N THR A 253 -30.94 30.96 -22.93
CA THR A 253 -31.23 29.53 -23.02
C THR A 253 -32.55 29.28 -23.75
N ASP A 254 -33.62 29.97 -23.37
CA ASP A 254 -34.93 29.84 -24.02
C ASP A 254 -34.80 30.20 -25.52
N THR A 255 -34.11 31.30 -25.87
CA THR A 255 -33.87 31.66 -27.29
C THR A 255 -33.14 30.54 -28.05
N VAL A 256 -32.09 29.95 -27.47
CA VAL A 256 -31.31 28.89 -28.15
C VAL A 256 -32.10 27.58 -28.25
N LEU A 257 -32.89 27.23 -27.24
CA LEU A 257 -33.75 26.05 -27.28
C LEU A 257 -34.90 26.20 -28.29
N ASP A 258 -35.46 27.40 -28.42
CA ASP A 258 -36.48 27.70 -29.43
C ASP A 258 -35.89 27.55 -30.84
N VAL A 259 -34.68 28.08 -31.08
CA VAL A 259 -33.95 27.88 -32.33
C VAL A 259 -33.70 26.40 -32.57
N PHE A 260 -33.17 25.64 -31.61
CA PHE A 260 -32.95 24.20 -31.78
C PHE A 260 -34.24 23.42 -32.06
N SER A 261 -35.37 23.87 -31.51
CA SER A 261 -36.69 23.28 -31.76
C SER A 261 -37.23 23.58 -33.16
N SER A 262 -36.86 24.73 -33.75
CA SER A 262 -37.33 25.13 -35.09
C SER A 262 -36.58 24.44 -36.22
N ILE A 263 -35.32 24.05 -36.02
CA ILE A 263 -34.53 23.39 -37.07
C ILE A 263 -34.81 21.88 -37.09
N LYS A 264 -35.65 21.43 -38.03
CA LYS A 264 -35.82 20.00 -38.35
C LYS A 264 -34.49 19.44 -38.85
N LEU A 265 -33.96 18.42 -38.17
CA LEU A 265 -32.68 17.81 -38.53
C LEU A 265 -32.84 16.89 -39.74
N MET A 266 -32.03 17.16 -40.78
CA MET A 266 -31.70 16.15 -41.76
C MET A 266 -30.82 15.10 -41.06
N ALA A 267 -31.31 13.87 -40.97
CA ALA A 267 -30.50 12.77 -40.46
C ALA A 267 -29.36 12.55 -41.45
N ILE A 268 -28.12 12.85 -41.03
CA ILE A 268 -26.96 12.33 -41.73
C ILE A 268 -27.06 10.81 -41.57
N GLU A 269 -27.29 10.11 -42.68
CA GLU A 269 -27.23 8.66 -42.72
C GLU A 269 -25.87 8.24 -42.12
N GLU A 270 -25.91 7.44 -41.05
CA GLU A 270 -24.72 7.03 -40.28
C GLU A 270 -23.70 6.19 -41.11
N GLY A 271 -23.88 6.08 -42.43
CA GLY A 271 -23.07 5.31 -43.36
C GLY A 271 -21.81 6.00 -43.91
N ASP A 272 -21.66 7.32 -43.79
CA ASP A 272 -20.53 8.05 -44.43
C ASP A 272 -19.44 8.55 -43.44
N ILE A 273 -19.57 8.23 -42.15
CA ILE A 273 -18.70 8.73 -41.09
C ILE A 273 -17.37 7.93 -40.98
N CYS A 274 -17.22 6.83 -41.72
CA CYS A 274 -16.07 5.94 -41.60
C CYS A 274 -14.86 6.27 -42.50
N SER A 275 -14.92 7.34 -43.31
CA SER A 275 -13.93 7.54 -44.40
C SER A 275 -13.10 8.83 -44.33
N GLN A 276 -13.15 9.63 -43.26
CA GLN A 276 -12.34 10.86 -43.11
C GLN A 276 -11.63 10.98 -41.74
N SER A 277 -10.90 9.93 -41.33
CA SER A 277 -10.13 9.93 -40.07
C SER A 277 -8.69 10.43 -40.22
N SER A 278 -8.43 11.37 -41.13
CA SER A 278 -7.11 12.00 -41.30
C SER A 278 -7.12 13.54 -41.45
N SER A 279 -8.30 14.18 -41.55
CA SER A 279 -8.44 15.62 -41.81
C SER A 279 -9.00 16.40 -40.62
N GLY A 280 -8.10 16.96 -39.80
CA GLY A 280 -8.35 18.14 -38.96
C GLY A 280 -9.49 18.09 -37.94
N THR A 281 -9.37 17.27 -36.88
CA THR A 281 -10.29 17.37 -35.72
C THR A 281 -10.09 18.71 -34.99
N PHE A 282 -11.14 19.53 -34.94
CA PHE A 282 -11.11 20.78 -34.19
C PHE A 282 -11.23 20.50 -32.69
N SER A 283 -10.20 20.87 -31.93
CA SER A 283 -10.16 20.67 -30.47
C SER A 283 -10.91 21.74 -29.67
N LYS A 284 -11.34 22.83 -30.31
CA LYS A 284 -12.02 23.98 -29.69
C LYS A 284 -13.15 24.48 -30.58
N TYR A 285 -14.12 25.18 -29.97
CA TYR A 285 -15.16 25.87 -30.71
C TYR A 285 -14.61 26.99 -31.59
N LEU A 286 -15.14 27.08 -32.80
CA LEU A 286 -14.86 28.17 -33.73
C LEU A 286 -15.92 29.25 -33.53
N THR A 287 -15.53 30.41 -33.01
CA THR A 287 -16.46 31.50 -32.65
C THR A 287 -16.67 32.52 -33.77
N SER A 288 -16.42 32.14 -35.03
CA SER A 288 -16.60 33.05 -36.17
C SER A 288 -18.07 33.41 -36.37
N GLU A 289 -18.37 34.70 -36.57
CA GLU A 289 -19.72 35.22 -36.85
C GLU A 289 -20.32 34.59 -38.12
N LYS A 290 -19.47 34.33 -39.13
CA LYS A 290 -19.85 33.78 -40.43
C LYS A 290 -20.05 32.26 -40.45
N LEU A 291 -19.90 31.58 -39.31
CA LEU A 291 -19.90 30.12 -39.26
C LEU A 291 -21.06 29.58 -38.41
N LEU A 292 -21.73 30.44 -37.64
CA LEU A 292 -22.72 29.99 -36.67
C LEU A 292 -23.91 29.31 -37.35
N ASP A 293 -24.34 29.77 -38.52
CA ASP A 293 -25.38 29.15 -39.33
C ASP A 293 -25.02 27.71 -39.73
N LEU A 294 -23.82 27.50 -40.28
CA LEU A 294 -23.30 26.18 -40.63
C LEU A 294 -23.16 25.27 -39.41
N GLN A 295 -22.70 25.81 -38.27
CA GLN A 295 -22.60 25.07 -37.01
C GLN A 295 -23.97 24.70 -36.46
N LEU A 296 -24.96 25.59 -36.56
CA LEU A 296 -26.33 25.29 -36.16
C LEU A 296 -26.96 24.23 -37.05
N MET A 297 -26.51 24.01 -38.28
CA MET A 297 -26.99 22.88 -39.09
C MET A 297 -26.37 21.53 -38.69
N ASP A 298 -25.17 21.52 -38.10
CA ASP A 298 -24.49 20.29 -37.67
C ASP A 298 -25.18 19.65 -36.43
N PRO A 299 -25.71 18.41 -36.55
CA PRO A 299 -26.29 17.68 -35.42
C PRO A 299 -25.30 17.47 -34.27
N SER A 300 -24.01 17.24 -34.56
CA SER A 300 -22.98 16.99 -33.56
C SER A 300 -22.73 18.23 -32.71
N PHE A 301 -22.62 19.39 -33.36
CA PHE A 301 -22.49 20.68 -32.68
C PHE A 301 -23.65 20.96 -31.73
N ARG A 302 -24.91 20.75 -32.17
CA ARG A 302 -26.08 20.90 -31.29
C ARG A 302 -26.04 19.96 -30.11
N ARG A 303 -25.66 18.69 -30.32
CA ARG A 303 -25.50 17.71 -29.23
C ARG A 303 -24.50 18.20 -28.19
N TYR A 304 -23.41 18.85 -28.57
CA TYR A 304 -22.45 19.41 -27.60
C TYR A 304 -23.07 20.46 -26.68
N ILE A 305 -23.79 21.43 -27.25
CA ILE A 305 -24.44 22.51 -26.49
C ILE A 305 -25.54 21.96 -25.59
N ILE A 306 -26.33 21.03 -26.11
CA ILE A 306 -27.40 20.36 -25.36
C ILE A 306 -26.82 19.58 -24.17
N VAL A 307 -25.77 18.78 -24.37
CA VAL A 307 -25.12 18.04 -23.28
C VAL A 307 -24.52 19.01 -22.25
N GLN A 308 -23.95 20.14 -22.67
CA GLN A 308 -23.47 21.19 -21.75
C GLN A 308 -24.61 21.77 -20.89
N LEU A 309 -25.79 22.00 -21.46
CA LEU A 309 -26.97 22.41 -20.70
C LEU A 309 -27.38 21.37 -19.66
N LEU A 310 -27.40 20.09 -20.03
CA LEU A 310 -27.73 19.01 -19.09
C LEU A 310 -26.74 18.92 -17.93
N ILE A 311 -25.44 19.00 -18.21
CA ILE A 311 -24.39 19.01 -17.17
C ILE A 311 -24.57 20.22 -16.24
N LEU A 312 -24.87 21.40 -16.79
CA LEU A 312 -25.12 22.60 -15.99
C LEU A 312 -26.38 22.45 -15.12
N PHE A 313 -27.48 21.95 -15.68
CA PHE A 313 -28.73 21.72 -14.95
C PHE A 313 -28.53 20.70 -13.81
N GLN A 314 -27.78 19.62 -14.06
CA GLN A 314 -27.43 18.66 -13.01
C GLN A 314 -26.57 19.31 -11.92
N TYR A 315 -25.57 20.11 -12.27
CA TYR A 315 -24.76 20.83 -11.28
C TYR A 315 -25.62 21.77 -10.41
N LEU A 316 -26.54 22.51 -11.03
CA LEU A 316 -27.39 23.49 -10.34
C LEU A 316 -28.34 22.81 -9.35
N THR A 317 -28.89 21.64 -9.70
CA THR A 317 -29.85 20.88 -8.89
C THR A 317 -29.21 19.95 -7.85
N THR A 318 -27.96 19.54 -8.04
CA THR A 318 -27.28 18.59 -7.15
C THR A 318 -26.58 19.29 -5.97
N THR A 319 -26.53 18.61 -4.82
CA THR A 319 -25.78 19.05 -3.64
C THR A 319 -24.27 18.86 -3.85
N VAL A 320 -23.50 19.91 -3.57
CA VAL A 320 -22.03 19.90 -3.70
C VAL A 320 -21.45 20.54 -2.44
N LYS A 321 -20.57 19.82 -1.75
CA LYS A 321 -19.99 20.23 -0.45
C LYS A 321 -19.32 21.60 -0.43
N PHE A 322 -18.81 22.05 -1.58
CA PHE A 322 -18.06 23.30 -1.72
C PHE A 322 -18.90 24.49 -2.22
N LYS A 323 -20.22 24.32 -2.38
CA LYS A 323 -21.12 25.47 -2.61
C LYS A 323 -21.17 26.34 -1.35
N THR A 324 -21.20 27.66 -1.53
CA THR A 324 -21.41 28.59 -0.41
C THR A 324 -22.86 28.52 0.07
N ILE A 325 -23.13 29.01 1.29
CA ILE A 325 -24.48 29.01 1.89
C ILE A 325 -25.47 29.80 1.01
N ASP A 326 -24.99 30.79 0.25
CA ASP A 326 -25.80 31.64 -0.63
C ASP A 326 -26.11 31.00 -1.99
N GLN A 327 -25.45 29.88 -2.35
CA GLN A 327 -25.61 29.21 -3.66
C GLN A 327 -26.78 28.22 -3.63
N VAL A 328 -27.97 28.74 -3.32
CA VAL A 328 -29.22 27.99 -3.29
C VAL A 328 -30.17 28.58 -4.33
N LEU A 329 -30.81 27.71 -5.12
CA LEU A 329 -31.84 28.13 -6.08
C LEU A 329 -33.16 28.37 -5.35
N SER A 330 -33.93 29.37 -5.80
CA SER A 330 -35.34 29.47 -5.37
C SER A 330 -36.17 28.33 -5.95
N GLU A 331 -37.36 28.10 -5.39
CA GLU A 331 -38.27 27.05 -5.88
C GLU A 331 -38.68 27.30 -7.35
N ASP A 332 -38.93 28.56 -7.72
CA ASP A 332 -39.24 28.96 -9.10
C ASP A 332 -38.08 28.64 -10.05
N GLN A 333 -36.84 28.93 -9.64
CA GLN A 333 -35.65 28.61 -10.43
C GLN A 333 -35.47 27.10 -10.60
N ARG A 334 -35.72 26.33 -9.54
CA ARG A 334 -35.63 24.87 -9.57
C ARG A 334 -36.69 24.26 -10.49
N SER A 335 -37.92 24.76 -10.42
CA SER A 335 -39.00 24.38 -11.32
C SER A 335 -38.67 24.70 -12.78
N TRP A 336 -38.14 25.90 -13.06
CA TRP A 336 -37.67 26.29 -14.40
C TRP A 336 -36.60 25.33 -14.93
N VAL A 337 -35.59 24.98 -14.13
CA VAL A 337 -34.52 24.05 -14.53
C VAL A 337 -35.10 22.68 -14.87
N ASN A 338 -36.00 22.15 -14.05
CA ASN A 338 -36.62 20.84 -14.30
C ASN A 338 -37.46 20.85 -15.59
N GLN A 339 -38.25 21.89 -15.83
CA GLN A 339 -39.03 22.03 -17.07
C GLN A 339 -38.14 22.09 -18.31
N ARG A 340 -37.06 22.88 -18.28
CA ARG A 340 -36.12 22.98 -19.42
C ARG A 340 -35.31 21.70 -19.59
N HIS A 341 -34.98 21.00 -18.51
CA HIS A 341 -34.33 19.69 -18.57
C HIS A 341 -35.16 18.68 -19.38
N GLU A 342 -36.47 18.63 -19.18
CA GLU A 342 -37.38 17.78 -19.97
C GLU A 342 -37.44 18.18 -21.45
N VAL A 343 -37.48 19.49 -21.75
CA VAL A 343 -37.43 20.00 -23.13
C VAL A 343 -36.13 19.58 -23.81
N VAL A 344 -35.01 19.68 -23.12
CA VAL A 344 -33.68 19.33 -23.64
C VAL A 344 -33.59 17.82 -23.93
N LEU A 345 -34.10 16.96 -23.04
CA LEU A 345 -34.16 15.52 -23.29
C LEU A 345 -35.05 15.19 -24.48
N ARG A 346 -36.19 15.87 -24.63
CA ARG A 346 -37.07 15.71 -25.79
C ARG A 346 -36.37 16.09 -27.09
N LEU A 347 -35.64 17.20 -27.10
CA LEU A 347 -34.84 17.64 -28.25
C LEU A 347 -33.71 16.66 -28.59
N LEU A 348 -33.11 15.97 -27.61
CA LEU A 348 -32.16 14.91 -27.93
C LEU A 348 -32.85 13.66 -28.52
N SER A 349 -34.05 13.36 -28.05
CA SER A 349 -34.81 12.17 -28.50
C SER A 349 -35.34 12.31 -29.92
N SER A 350 -35.74 13.52 -30.34
CA SER A 350 -36.19 13.79 -31.72
C SER A 350 -35.10 13.58 -32.76
N ASN A 351 -33.82 13.58 -32.33
CA ASN A 351 -32.67 13.56 -33.22
C ASN A 351 -32.21 12.13 -33.55
N SER A 352 -32.96 11.11 -33.13
CA SER A 352 -32.60 9.70 -33.31
C SER A 352 -33.72 8.95 -34.04
N PRO A 353 -33.75 8.97 -35.38
CA PRO A 353 -34.57 8.05 -36.15
C PRO A 353 -33.84 6.70 -36.15
N ASN A 354 -34.01 5.89 -35.10
CA ASN A 354 -33.80 4.43 -35.14
C ASN A 354 -34.24 3.82 -33.81
N ASN A 355 -35.54 3.50 -33.76
CA ASN A 355 -36.06 2.49 -32.88
C ASN A 355 -35.50 1.12 -33.30
N SER A 356 -35.28 0.24 -32.31
CA SER A 356 -35.22 -1.23 -32.42
C SER A 356 -33.89 -2.00 -32.43
N SER A 357 -32.77 -1.47 -31.89
CA SER A 357 -31.70 -2.29 -31.26
C SER A 357 -30.54 -1.44 -30.70
N GLY A 358 -30.34 -1.45 -29.38
CA GLY A 358 -29.21 -0.77 -28.71
C GLY A 358 -29.52 0.68 -28.29
N GLY A 359 -29.18 1.02 -27.04
CA GLY A 359 -29.64 2.25 -26.37
C GLY A 359 -29.38 3.53 -27.17
N THR A 360 -30.40 4.39 -27.26
CA THR A 360 -30.30 5.68 -27.96
C THR A 360 -29.24 6.57 -27.32
N PHE A 361 -28.74 7.56 -28.07
CA PHE A 361 -27.82 8.58 -27.54
C PHE A 361 -28.34 9.17 -26.22
N VAL A 362 -29.65 9.40 -26.13
CA VAL A 362 -30.34 9.88 -24.91
C VAL A 362 -30.13 8.95 -23.73
N SER A 363 -30.39 7.65 -23.87
CA SER A 363 -30.20 6.67 -22.79
C SER A 363 -28.74 6.58 -22.34
N THR A 364 -27.80 6.80 -23.26
CA THR A 364 -26.37 6.87 -22.91
C THR A 364 -26.06 8.12 -22.11
N VAL A 365 -26.57 9.28 -22.51
CA VAL A 365 -26.43 10.55 -21.76
C VAL A 365 -27.07 10.43 -20.37
N GLU A 366 -28.29 9.92 -20.26
CA GLU A 366 -28.96 9.70 -18.97
C GLU A 366 -28.14 8.81 -18.04
N ARG A 367 -27.58 7.71 -18.54
CA ARG A 367 -26.72 6.82 -17.76
C ARG A 367 -25.39 7.47 -17.35
N ILE A 368 -24.85 8.37 -18.18
CA ILE A 368 -23.66 9.16 -17.83
C ILE A 368 -24.01 10.12 -16.68
N LEU A 369 -25.11 10.87 -16.78
CA LEU A 369 -25.56 11.80 -15.73
C LEU A 369 -25.88 11.04 -14.42
N GLU A 370 -26.48 9.85 -14.49
CA GLU A 370 -26.68 8.99 -13.33
C GLU A 370 -25.34 8.60 -12.69
N ARG A 371 -24.37 8.16 -13.50
CA ARG A 371 -23.02 7.83 -13.02
C ARG A 371 -22.31 9.02 -12.38
N GLU A 372 -22.48 10.23 -12.91
CA GLU A 372 -21.94 11.46 -12.32
C GLU A 372 -22.52 11.74 -10.94
N SER A 373 -23.77 11.36 -10.68
CA SER A 373 -24.37 11.49 -9.34
C SER A 373 -23.62 10.65 -8.29
N TYR A 374 -23.21 9.42 -8.63
CA TYR A 374 -22.39 8.57 -7.77
C TYR A 374 -20.99 9.16 -7.55
N TRP A 375 -20.39 9.73 -8.58
CA TRP A 375 -19.09 10.40 -8.48
C TRP A 375 -19.14 11.62 -7.58
N ASN A 376 -20.18 12.45 -7.72
CA ASN A 376 -20.39 13.61 -6.86
C ASN A 376 -20.62 13.19 -5.40
N ARG A 377 -21.39 12.12 -5.15
CA ARG A 377 -21.57 11.56 -3.80
C ARG A 377 -20.24 11.10 -3.19
N TRP A 378 -19.46 10.31 -3.93
CA TRP A 378 -18.12 9.86 -3.50
C TRP A 378 -17.20 11.04 -3.15
N LYS A 379 -17.26 12.12 -3.92
CA LYS A 379 -16.50 13.34 -3.66
C LYS A 379 -16.98 14.10 -2.42
N ASN A 380 -18.30 14.22 -2.24
CA ASN A 380 -18.90 14.84 -1.05
C ASN A 380 -18.52 14.08 0.23
N ASP A 381 -18.40 12.75 0.15
CA ASP A 381 -17.97 11.86 1.24
C ASP A 381 -16.45 11.95 1.52
N GLY A 382 -15.70 12.77 0.79
CA GLY A 382 -14.26 13.01 1.02
C GLY A 382 -13.33 12.07 0.25
N CYS A 383 -13.80 11.47 -0.85
CA CYS A 383 -13.02 10.62 -1.75
C CYS A 383 -12.38 9.40 -1.05
N PRO A 384 -13.15 8.52 -0.41
CA PRO A 384 -12.61 7.30 0.21
C PRO A 384 -11.94 6.40 -0.82
N SER A 385 -10.86 5.70 -0.43
CA SER A 385 -10.14 4.81 -1.32
C SER A 385 -11.02 3.67 -1.82
N PHE A 386 -11.04 3.46 -3.15
CA PHE A 386 -11.61 2.25 -3.75
C PHE A 386 -10.71 1.02 -3.54
N ILE A 387 -9.43 1.24 -3.21
CA ILE A 387 -8.48 0.16 -2.98
C ILE A 387 -8.83 -0.47 -1.65
N ARG A 388 -9.48 -1.62 -1.71
CA ARG A 388 -9.57 -2.51 -0.55
C ARG A 388 -8.14 -2.93 -0.23
N THR A 389 -7.63 -2.55 0.93
CA THR A 389 -6.41 -3.16 1.46
C THR A 389 -6.60 -4.67 1.37
N PRO A 390 -5.70 -5.42 0.72
CA PRO A 390 -5.82 -6.86 0.70
C PRO A 390 -5.99 -7.28 2.15
N GLU A 391 -7.09 -8.00 2.44
CA GLU A 391 -7.20 -8.65 3.75
C GLU A 391 -5.88 -9.35 3.93
N LYS A 392 -5.12 -8.95 4.98
CA LYS A 392 -3.83 -9.55 5.30
C LYS A 392 -4.07 -11.02 5.10
N SER A 393 -3.43 -11.61 4.08
CA SER A 393 -3.55 -13.05 3.87
C SER A 393 -3.35 -13.60 5.25
N ARG A 394 -4.36 -14.31 5.78
CA ARG A 394 -4.20 -14.96 7.07
C ARG A 394 -3.05 -15.89 6.76
N LEU A 395 -1.82 -15.44 7.04
CA LEU A 395 -0.61 -16.20 6.84
C LEU A 395 -1.01 -17.50 7.47
N SER A 396 -1.16 -18.55 6.66
CA SER A 396 -1.50 -19.87 7.18
C SER A 396 -0.53 -20.01 8.31
N VAL A 397 -1.03 -19.99 9.56
CA VAL A 397 -0.18 -19.77 10.73
C VAL A 397 0.91 -20.80 10.56
N ARG A 398 2.13 -20.36 10.18
CA ARG A 398 3.19 -21.31 9.83
C ARG A 398 3.26 -22.14 11.07
N LYS A 399 2.86 -23.42 10.98
CA LYS A 399 2.79 -24.32 12.14
C LYS A 399 4.12 -24.10 12.81
N ARG A 400 4.11 -23.48 14.01
CA ARG A 400 5.34 -23.03 14.67
C ARG A 400 6.31 -24.19 14.53
N HIS A 401 7.49 -23.96 13.93
CA HIS A 401 8.50 -24.99 13.86
C HIS A 401 8.80 -25.34 15.32
N ILE A 402 8.14 -26.38 15.83
CA ILE A 402 8.37 -26.87 17.19
C ILE A 402 9.81 -27.33 17.13
N ASN A 403 10.66 -26.70 17.93
CA ASN A 403 12.07 -27.06 18.02
C ASN A 403 12.12 -28.60 18.23
N PRO A 404 12.71 -29.37 17.32
CA PRO A 404 12.69 -30.84 17.38
C PRO A 404 13.38 -31.40 18.63
N LEU A 405 14.11 -30.53 19.34
CA LEU A 405 14.81 -30.78 20.59
C LEU A 405 14.00 -30.33 21.84
N VAL A 406 12.70 -30.08 21.71
CA VAL A 406 11.84 -29.69 22.84
C VAL A 406 10.52 -30.46 22.79
N THR A 407 10.19 -31.17 23.87
CA THR A 407 8.88 -31.85 24.00
C THR A 407 7.74 -30.83 24.10
N ARG A 408 6.49 -31.30 23.94
CA ARG A 408 5.29 -30.49 24.22
C ARG A 408 5.24 -29.94 25.66
N THR A 409 5.97 -30.55 26.59
CA THR A 409 6.09 -30.12 28.00
C THR A 409 7.23 -29.13 28.23
N GLY A 410 7.95 -28.71 27.19
CA GLY A 410 9.07 -27.75 27.31
C GLY A 410 10.40 -28.36 27.75
N GLN A 411 10.48 -29.68 27.88
CA GLN A 411 11.71 -30.36 28.27
C GLN A 411 12.64 -30.52 27.05
N LYS A 412 13.93 -30.28 27.27
CA LYS A 412 14.95 -30.51 26.24
C LYS A 412 15.01 -32.01 25.90
N VAL A 413 14.95 -32.31 24.61
CA VAL A 413 15.09 -33.65 24.04
C VAL A 413 16.46 -33.73 23.39
N TYR A 414 17.25 -34.70 23.81
CA TYR A 414 18.52 -35.00 23.15
C TYR A 414 18.28 -35.99 22.00
N ARG A 415 18.82 -35.69 20.82
CA ARG A 415 18.81 -36.57 19.65
C ARG A 415 20.23 -36.72 19.11
N PHE A 416 20.77 -37.93 19.19
CA PHE A 416 22.11 -38.35 18.79
C PHE A 416 22.11 -39.22 17.51
N GLY A 417 20.94 -39.42 16.88
CA GLY A 417 20.81 -40.17 15.63
C GLY A 417 20.70 -41.68 15.79
N ASN A 418 20.92 -42.20 17.01
CA ASN A 418 20.70 -43.60 17.36
C ASN A 418 19.55 -43.69 18.37
N ARG A 419 18.55 -44.53 18.08
CA ARG A 419 17.35 -44.71 18.92
C ARG A 419 17.68 -45.09 20.37
N GLU A 420 18.71 -45.90 20.59
CA GLU A 420 19.08 -46.35 21.94
C GLU A 420 19.81 -45.23 22.72
N LEU A 421 20.61 -44.40 22.04
CA LEU A 421 21.22 -43.21 22.65
C LEU A 421 20.17 -42.13 22.95
N ASP A 422 19.24 -41.89 22.02
CA ASP A 422 18.12 -40.97 22.22
C ASP A 422 17.28 -41.42 23.43
N LYS A 423 17.02 -42.72 23.56
CA LYS A 423 16.28 -43.27 24.71
C LYS A 423 17.03 -43.05 26.02
N LEU A 424 18.32 -43.42 26.09
CA LEU A 424 19.14 -43.32 27.29
C LEU A 424 19.25 -41.89 27.82
N TRP A 425 19.53 -40.93 26.94
CA TRP A 425 19.76 -39.54 27.31
C TRP A 425 18.47 -38.76 27.63
N ASN A 426 17.31 -39.29 27.24
CA ASN A 426 16.02 -38.71 27.57
C ASN A 426 15.35 -39.37 28.81
N VAL A 427 15.99 -40.34 29.48
CA VAL A 427 15.45 -40.96 30.71
C VAL A 427 15.33 -39.94 31.85
N CYS A 428 16.38 -39.17 32.08
CA CYS A 428 16.42 -38.05 33.01
C CYS A 428 17.44 -37.03 32.48
N PRO A 429 17.00 -35.87 31.95
CA PRO A 429 17.92 -34.87 31.41
C PRO A 429 18.85 -34.25 32.47
N ASP A 430 18.54 -34.45 33.76
CA ASP A 430 19.39 -34.08 34.89
C ASP A 430 19.74 -35.34 35.72
N ASN A 431 21.00 -35.76 35.65
CA ASN A 431 21.54 -36.90 36.39
C ASN A 431 21.47 -36.69 37.91
N LEU A 432 21.59 -35.46 38.40
CA LEU A 432 21.54 -35.16 39.83
C LEU A 432 20.11 -35.31 40.39
N ALA A 433 19.10 -34.95 39.59
CA ALA A 433 17.70 -35.18 39.92
C ALA A 433 17.37 -36.69 39.97
N ALA A 434 17.91 -37.48 39.04
CA ALA A 434 17.76 -38.94 39.06
C ALA A 434 18.39 -39.58 40.31
N CYS A 435 19.51 -39.03 40.79
CA CYS A 435 20.15 -39.42 42.06
C CYS A 435 19.39 -38.94 43.31
N ARG A 436 18.32 -38.14 43.18
CA ARG A 436 17.48 -37.66 44.29
C ARG A 436 16.04 -38.19 44.19
N ASP A 437 15.77 -39.12 43.30
CA ASP A 437 14.44 -39.68 43.09
C ASP A 437 13.90 -40.29 44.39
N LYS A 438 12.70 -39.86 44.81
CA LYS A 438 12.02 -40.33 46.03
C LYS A 438 11.72 -41.83 45.99
N ARG A 439 11.70 -42.45 44.80
CA ARG A 439 11.58 -43.90 44.62
C ARG A 439 12.81 -44.67 45.09
N ARG A 440 13.98 -44.00 45.14
CA ARG A 440 15.21 -44.58 45.68
C ARG A 440 15.17 -44.44 47.20
N VAL A 441 15.00 -45.57 47.88
CA VAL A 441 15.09 -45.62 49.34
C VAL A 441 16.56 -45.56 49.74
N PHE A 442 17.10 -44.34 49.94
CA PHE A 442 18.49 -44.14 50.36
C PHE A 442 18.74 -44.54 51.82
N ASN A 443 17.73 -44.36 52.65
CA ASN A 443 17.77 -44.66 54.08
C ASN A 443 16.34 -45.02 54.50
N PRO A 444 15.99 -46.32 54.59
CA PRO A 444 14.72 -46.69 55.20
C PRO A 444 14.71 -46.20 56.66
N ASP A 445 13.50 -46.00 57.20
CA ASP A 445 13.34 -45.73 58.62
C ASP A 445 13.51 -47.02 59.43
N LEU A 446 13.98 -46.91 60.69
CA LEU A 446 14.22 -48.07 61.52
C LEU A 446 12.93 -48.86 61.76
N HIS A 447 11.82 -48.17 62.01
CA HIS A 447 10.53 -48.80 62.27
C HIS A 447 10.00 -49.51 61.02
N SER A 448 10.03 -48.82 59.88
CA SER A 448 9.53 -49.37 58.61
C SER A 448 10.33 -50.56 58.10
N TYR A 449 11.65 -50.60 58.33
CA TYR A 449 12.48 -51.73 57.88
C TYR A 449 12.26 -53.00 58.71
N PHE A 450 12.03 -52.86 60.02
CA PHE A 450 11.87 -53.98 60.94
C PHE A 450 10.42 -54.38 61.19
N GLN A 451 9.44 -53.64 60.67
CA GLN A 451 8.01 -53.89 60.88
C GLN A 451 7.62 -55.34 60.60
N ASP A 452 7.97 -55.87 59.42
CA ASP A 452 7.63 -57.25 59.04
C ASP A 452 8.29 -58.27 59.98
N ALA A 453 9.57 -58.06 60.31
CA ALA A 453 10.29 -58.95 61.24
C ALA A 453 9.77 -58.86 62.68
N ILE A 454 9.22 -57.70 63.09
CA ILE A 454 8.57 -57.51 64.38
C ILE A 454 7.22 -58.24 64.40
N MET A 455 6.44 -58.17 63.32
CA MET A 455 5.16 -58.89 63.20
C MET A 455 5.38 -60.41 63.17
N GLU A 456 6.38 -60.90 62.42
CA GLU A 456 6.75 -62.32 62.36
C GLU A 456 7.25 -62.89 63.70
N MET A 457 7.66 -62.04 64.65
CA MET A 457 8.04 -62.43 66.01
C MET A 457 6.83 -62.60 66.95
N ASP A 458 5.67 -62.02 66.63
CA ASP A 458 4.47 -62.15 67.45
C ASP A 458 3.92 -63.59 67.38
N PRO A 459 3.75 -64.29 68.53
CA PRO A 459 3.12 -65.61 68.58
C PRO A 459 1.74 -65.68 67.91
N ALA A 460 1.05 -64.54 67.72
CA ALA A 460 -0.25 -64.47 67.06
C ALA A 460 -0.22 -64.72 65.55
N GLU A 461 0.89 -64.40 64.86
CA GLU A 461 0.98 -64.42 63.39
C GLU A 461 1.21 -65.83 62.79
N LYS A 462 1.39 -66.86 63.63
CA LYS A 462 1.53 -68.29 63.21
C LYS A 462 2.53 -68.52 62.07
N VAL A 463 3.58 -67.71 61.98
CA VAL A 463 4.67 -67.89 61.01
C VAL A 463 5.59 -68.99 61.50
N GLU A 464 5.77 -70.04 60.69
CA GLU A 464 6.69 -71.14 60.99
C GLU A 464 8.12 -70.60 61.11
N GLU A 465 8.93 -71.17 62.01
CA GLU A 465 10.28 -70.64 62.29
C GLU A 465 11.15 -70.58 61.03
N GLU A 466 11.01 -71.52 60.10
CA GLU A 466 11.77 -71.59 58.85
C GLU A 466 11.55 -70.36 57.94
N TYR A 467 10.40 -69.70 58.03
CA TYR A 467 10.03 -68.58 57.15
C TYR A 467 10.27 -67.20 57.74
N LYS A 468 10.60 -67.10 59.04
CA LYS A 468 10.90 -65.83 59.69
C LYS A 468 12.10 -65.16 59.03
N SER A 469 11.96 -63.88 58.69
CA SER A 469 12.97 -63.03 58.07
C SER A 469 14.28 -63.01 58.87
N ILE A 470 14.18 -63.16 60.19
CA ILE A 470 15.31 -63.26 61.13
C ILE A 470 16.18 -64.50 60.88
N ASN A 471 15.62 -65.58 60.32
CA ASN A 471 16.34 -66.82 60.03
C ASN A 471 16.97 -66.86 58.63
N LYS A 472 16.72 -65.84 57.79
CA LYS A 472 17.37 -65.69 56.49
C LYS A 472 18.71 -64.98 56.66
N ASP A 473 19.81 -65.68 56.37
CA ASP A 473 21.18 -65.13 56.51
C ASP A 473 21.38 -63.80 55.76
N GLU A 474 20.84 -63.70 54.52
CA GLU A 474 20.93 -62.49 53.70
C GLU A 474 20.23 -61.29 54.35
N TRP A 475 19.06 -61.54 54.97
CA TRP A 475 18.29 -60.50 55.65
C TRP A 475 18.97 -60.10 56.95
N SER A 476 19.42 -61.07 57.75
CA SER A 476 20.15 -60.84 59.00
C SER A 476 21.43 -60.02 58.79
N TRP A 477 22.17 -60.28 57.72
CA TRP A 477 23.35 -59.50 57.37
C TRP A 477 23.02 -58.04 57.00
N ARG A 478 21.94 -57.81 56.25
CA ARG A 478 21.45 -56.46 55.92
C ARG A 478 20.93 -55.73 57.16
N ALA A 479 20.18 -56.43 58.01
CA ALA A 479 19.65 -55.93 59.27
C ALA A 479 20.75 -55.47 60.23
N LEU A 480 21.81 -56.27 60.42
CA LEU A 480 22.95 -55.90 61.28
C LEU A 480 23.69 -54.66 60.76
N ARG A 481 23.91 -54.56 59.43
CA ARG A 481 24.53 -53.37 58.81
C ARG A 481 23.65 -52.13 58.91
N PHE A 482 22.34 -52.31 58.90
CA PHE A 482 21.39 -51.22 59.04
C PHE A 482 21.30 -50.74 60.50
N LEU A 483 21.20 -51.67 61.46
CA LEU A 483 21.25 -51.39 62.89
C LEU A 483 22.54 -50.68 63.31
N SER A 484 23.70 -51.13 62.82
CA SER A 484 24.99 -50.52 63.17
C SER A 484 25.13 -49.06 62.76
N ARG A 485 24.40 -48.64 61.72
CA ARG A 485 24.42 -47.26 61.21
C ARG A 485 23.33 -46.37 61.80
N LYS A 486 22.18 -46.93 62.18
CA LYS A 486 20.98 -46.18 62.56
C LYS A 486 20.62 -46.26 64.03
N CYS A 487 21.00 -47.32 64.72
CA CYS A 487 20.71 -47.50 66.14
C CYS A 487 21.93 -47.10 66.99
N PRO A 488 21.89 -45.98 67.74
CA PRO A 488 22.98 -45.59 68.63
C PRO A 488 23.33 -46.64 69.68
N HIS A 489 22.38 -47.53 69.99
CA HIS A 489 22.50 -48.57 71.01
C HIS A 489 23.02 -49.91 70.47
N PHE A 490 23.29 -50.00 69.16
CA PHE A 490 23.83 -51.21 68.55
C PHE A 490 25.14 -51.66 69.21
N TYR A 491 26.07 -50.74 69.39
CA TYR A 491 27.39 -51.03 69.97
C TYR A 491 27.36 -51.19 71.50
N ILE A 492 26.28 -50.77 72.17
CA ILE A 492 26.10 -50.97 73.61
C ILE A 492 25.78 -52.44 73.92
N ASN A 493 25.01 -53.08 73.04
CA ASN A 493 24.61 -54.48 73.19
C ASN A 493 25.52 -55.46 72.43
N TRP A 494 26.57 -54.94 71.79
CA TRP A 494 27.54 -55.70 71.04
C TRP A 494 28.57 -56.34 71.98
N ASN A 495 28.46 -57.64 72.20
CA ASN A 495 29.50 -58.45 72.84
C ASN A 495 29.99 -59.52 71.85
N PRO A 496 31.31 -59.71 71.64
CA PRO A 496 31.81 -60.75 70.73
C PRO A 496 31.44 -62.16 71.24
N PRO A 497 31.06 -63.11 70.38
CA PRO A 497 30.70 -62.96 68.97
C PRO A 497 29.28 -62.37 68.88
N GLY A 498 29.09 -61.28 68.12
CA GLY A 498 27.88 -60.43 68.17
C GLY A 498 26.54 -61.18 68.27
N ARG A 499 25.59 -60.60 69.02
CA ARG A 499 24.28 -61.21 69.26
C ARG A 499 23.48 -61.42 67.94
N PRO A 500 22.66 -62.47 67.84
CA PRO A 500 21.75 -62.64 66.71
C PRO A 500 20.75 -61.49 66.62
N VAL A 501 20.24 -61.18 65.42
CA VAL A 501 19.33 -60.05 65.17
C VAL A 501 18.09 -60.10 66.08
N LYS A 502 17.61 -61.30 66.41
CA LYS A 502 16.52 -61.53 67.37
C LYS A 502 16.73 -60.85 68.73
N ASP A 503 17.96 -60.83 69.23
CA ASP A 503 18.31 -60.24 70.53
C ASP A 503 18.37 -58.72 70.44
N TYR A 504 18.77 -58.17 69.29
CA TYR A 504 18.70 -56.74 69.06
C TYR A 504 17.25 -56.26 68.95
N LEU A 505 16.40 -57.02 68.26
CA LEU A 505 14.98 -56.70 68.12
C LEU A 505 14.26 -56.75 69.46
N SER A 506 14.49 -57.76 70.30
CA SER A 506 13.89 -57.84 71.63
C SER A 506 14.30 -56.69 72.56
N VAL A 507 15.56 -56.24 72.49
CA VAL A 507 16.05 -55.08 73.27
C VAL A 507 15.55 -53.74 72.69
N ILE A 508 15.42 -53.63 71.37
CA ILE A 508 14.88 -52.44 70.70
C ILE A 508 13.36 -52.31 70.92
N LEU A 509 12.66 -53.45 71.02
CA LEU A 509 11.23 -53.56 71.38
C LEU A 509 10.93 -53.11 72.82
N THR A 510 11.88 -53.29 73.75
CA THR A 510 11.63 -53.09 75.18
C THR A 510 12.05 -51.70 75.70
N GLU A 511 12.94 -50.98 75.01
CA GLU A 511 13.49 -49.73 75.58
C GLU A 511 13.25 -48.44 74.78
N LYS A 512 12.90 -48.47 73.49
CA LYS A 512 13.04 -47.23 72.66
C LYS A 512 11.96 -46.89 71.65
N ILE A 513 11.20 -47.87 71.11
CA ILE A 513 10.18 -47.57 70.09
C ILE A 513 8.96 -46.83 70.67
N GLN A 514 8.61 -47.04 71.95
CA GLN A 514 7.51 -46.31 72.61
C GLN A 514 7.92 -44.92 73.13
N SER A 515 9.21 -44.68 73.39
CA SER A 515 9.67 -43.44 74.04
C SER A 515 9.82 -42.23 73.10
N GLU A 516 9.74 -42.41 71.78
CA GLU A 516 9.90 -41.32 70.80
C GLU A 516 8.57 -40.70 70.32
N GLU A 517 7.43 -41.37 70.46
CA GLU A 517 6.13 -40.80 70.08
C GLU A 517 5.67 -39.70 71.06
N ASP A 518 5.98 -39.85 72.35
CA ASP A 518 5.59 -38.88 73.38
C ASP A 518 6.38 -37.56 73.33
N LYS A 519 7.53 -37.50 72.63
CA LYS A 519 8.41 -36.32 72.58
C LYS A 519 8.21 -35.42 71.37
N LYS A 520 7.51 -35.85 70.32
CA LYS A 520 7.31 -35.04 69.09
C LYS A 520 6.07 -34.13 69.14
N GLY A 521 5.23 -34.23 70.18
CA GLY A 521 3.97 -33.47 70.30
C GLY A 521 4.06 -32.08 70.97
N SER A 522 5.20 -31.68 71.53
CA SER A 522 5.29 -30.45 72.34
C SER A 522 6.62 -29.73 72.09
N THR A 523 6.65 -28.80 71.13
CA THR A 523 7.36 -27.48 71.18
C THR A 523 7.44 -26.83 69.79
N ASN A 524 6.59 -25.81 69.60
CA ASN A 524 6.82 -24.46 69.04
C ASN A 524 7.70 -24.20 67.79
N ASN A 525 7.06 -23.46 66.87
CA ASN A 525 7.61 -22.42 66.00
C ASN A 525 8.63 -21.51 66.73
N VAL A 526 9.69 -21.09 66.01
CA VAL A 526 10.24 -19.71 65.91
C VAL A 526 11.72 -19.75 65.50
N ASN A 527 11.97 -19.10 64.35
CA ASN A 527 13.12 -18.29 63.90
C ASN A 527 14.58 -18.72 64.09
N ASP A 528 15.34 -18.28 63.07
CA ASP A 528 16.73 -17.79 63.15
C ASP A 528 17.79 -18.87 63.44
N CYS A 529 19.03 -18.81 62.97
CA CYS A 529 19.82 -17.83 62.24
C CYS A 529 21.18 -18.51 61.99
N ASP A 530 21.96 -17.94 61.08
CA ASP A 530 23.42 -17.83 61.18
C ASP A 530 24.32 -19.08 61.19
N ASN A 531 25.09 -19.23 60.09
CA ASN A 531 26.55 -18.98 60.04
C ASN A 531 27.14 -19.74 58.84
N ARG A 532 27.60 -19.10 57.75
CA ARG A 532 28.89 -18.38 57.60
C ARG A 532 30.11 -19.14 58.19
N ARG A 533 30.87 -19.86 57.33
CA ARG A 533 32.33 -19.65 57.04
C ARG A 533 32.99 -20.84 56.33
N GLY A 534 33.93 -20.53 55.43
CA GLY A 534 35.04 -21.39 54.94
C GLY A 534 34.89 -21.79 53.46
N SER A 535 35.53 -21.22 52.43
CA SER A 535 36.90 -20.71 52.13
C SER A 535 37.68 -21.67 51.20
N ASP A 536 38.29 -21.07 50.16
CA ASP A 536 39.46 -21.45 49.35
C ASP A 536 39.38 -22.34 48.08
N GLY A 537 39.95 -21.80 46.97
CA GLY A 537 40.35 -22.53 45.76
C GLY A 537 40.44 -21.71 44.45
N THR A 538 41.54 -20.98 44.24
CA THR A 538 41.85 -19.94 43.22
C THR A 538 42.50 -20.44 41.90
N THR A 539 42.41 -19.65 40.80
CA THR A 539 43.40 -19.22 39.73
C THR A 539 42.73 -19.14 38.34
N GLY A 540 42.51 -17.96 37.70
CA GLY A 540 43.43 -17.11 36.88
C GLY A 540 43.00 -17.24 35.40
N ASP A 541 42.76 -16.22 34.55
CA ASP A 541 43.34 -14.89 34.40
C ASP A 541 42.44 -13.96 33.54
N SER A 542 42.35 -12.66 33.91
CA SER A 542 42.47 -11.44 33.09
C SER A 542 41.65 -11.23 31.77
N ILE A 543 41.02 -10.09 31.42
CA ILE A 543 41.02 -8.66 31.80
C ILE A 543 39.81 -7.95 31.11
N PRO A 544 39.33 -6.78 31.59
CA PRO A 544 37.95 -6.27 31.37
C PRO A 544 37.85 -4.94 30.60
N SER A 545 36.66 -4.61 30.07
CA SER A 545 36.22 -3.20 29.94
C SER A 545 34.71 -3.06 29.63
N LYS A 546 34.00 -2.38 30.55
CA LYS A 546 33.02 -1.27 30.38
C LYS A 546 32.09 -1.30 29.14
N GLN A 547 30.78 -0.98 29.20
CA GLN A 547 29.90 -0.33 30.17
C GLN A 547 28.43 -0.46 29.65
N PRO A 548 27.41 -0.23 30.49
CA PRO A 548 25.98 -0.46 30.21
C PRO A 548 25.21 0.83 29.86
N LYS A 549 23.93 0.70 29.44
CA LYS A 549 22.78 1.67 29.47
C LYS A 549 21.99 1.63 28.15
N LEU A 550 20.71 1.94 28.04
CA LEU A 550 19.54 2.04 28.93
C LEU A 550 18.38 2.30 27.95
N GLU A 551 17.17 1.90 28.33
CA GLU A 551 15.92 2.34 27.72
C GLU A 551 15.78 3.88 27.80
N GLU A 552 15.25 4.52 26.76
CA GLU A 552 14.53 5.80 26.90
C GLU A 552 13.64 6.05 25.68
N ALA A 553 12.33 6.03 25.93
CA ALA A 553 11.35 6.72 25.13
C ALA A 553 11.42 8.21 25.45
N VAL A 554 11.50 9.08 24.44
CA VAL A 554 11.21 10.51 24.64
C VAL A 554 10.43 11.04 23.44
N ASP A 555 9.18 11.35 23.74
CA ASP A 555 8.30 12.25 23.03
C ASP A 555 8.64 13.68 23.52
N SER A 556 9.01 14.59 22.63
CA SER A 556 9.17 16.02 22.95
C SER A 556 9.36 16.81 21.66
N THR A 557 8.30 17.42 21.14
CA THR A 557 8.02 18.87 21.25
C THR A 557 9.08 19.78 20.62
N ILE A 558 8.70 20.36 19.47
CA ILE A 558 8.69 21.80 19.15
C ILE A 558 9.77 22.64 19.84
N LEU A 559 10.74 23.12 19.05
CA LEU A 559 11.43 24.38 19.30
C LEU A 559 11.73 25.06 17.96
N ASP A 560 10.95 26.11 17.73
CA ASP A 560 11.04 27.09 16.66
C ASP A 560 12.29 27.94 16.88
N SER A 561 13.08 28.18 15.83
CA SER A 561 14.15 29.18 15.84
C SER A 561 14.02 30.09 14.62
N THR A 562 13.74 31.34 14.99
CA THR A 562 13.40 32.50 14.20
C THR A 562 14.47 32.88 13.18
N VAL A 563 14.07 33.04 11.90
CA VAL A 563 14.74 33.97 10.97
C VAL A 563 13.67 34.81 10.26
N LYS A 564 13.83 36.13 10.43
CA LYS A 564 12.96 37.22 10.01
C LYS A 564 12.85 37.35 8.48
N SER A 565 11.64 37.59 7.96
CA SER A 565 11.38 38.62 6.92
C SER A 565 9.87 38.80 6.65
N SER A 566 9.38 39.96 7.08
CA SER A 566 8.25 40.79 6.60
C SER A 566 7.31 40.25 5.51
N SER A 567 6.00 40.18 5.80
CA SER A 567 4.99 41.18 5.34
C SER A 567 3.52 40.78 5.58
N LEU A 568 2.75 41.72 6.16
CA LEU A 568 1.33 42.03 5.95
C LEU A 568 0.19 41.10 6.46
N SER A 569 -0.08 41.24 7.76
CA SER A 569 -1.38 41.47 8.44
C SER A 569 -2.74 41.24 7.71
N ARG A 570 -3.57 40.35 8.28
CA ARG A 570 -4.98 40.63 8.65
C ARG A 570 -5.52 39.65 9.70
N THR A 571 -5.99 40.19 10.82
CA THR A 571 -6.47 39.54 12.05
C THR A 571 -7.97 39.26 12.06
N ARG A 572 -8.43 38.12 12.63
CA ARG A 572 -9.71 38.01 13.38
C ARG A 572 -9.79 36.77 14.31
N SER A 573 -9.66 37.04 15.61
CA SER A 573 -10.24 36.45 16.85
C SER A 573 -11.26 35.27 16.75
N VAL A 574 -11.23 34.14 17.50
CA VAL A 574 -11.43 33.84 18.98
C VAL A 574 -12.53 32.71 19.10
N PRO A 575 -12.71 31.86 20.15
CA PRO A 575 -11.84 31.18 21.14
C PRO A 575 -12.17 29.66 21.38
N SER A 576 -11.43 29.05 22.31
CA SER A 576 -11.55 27.68 22.86
C SER A 576 -12.65 27.49 23.92
N THR A 577 -13.25 26.28 23.99
CA THR A 577 -14.08 25.80 25.12
C THR A 577 -13.55 24.47 25.64
N LYS A 578 -13.60 24.36 26.98
CA LYS A 578 -12.97 23.38 27.87
C LYS A 578 -13.58 21.98 27.86
N GLN A 579 -12.74 21.06 28.36
CA GLN A 579 -12.95 19.66 28.74
C GLN A 579 -14.16 19.41 29.66
N LEU A 580 -14.74 18.21 29.53
CA LEU A 580 -15.32 17.44 30.63
C LEU A 580 -15.15 15.94 30.33
N GLN A 581 -14.61 15.23 31.31
CA GLN A 581 -14.25 13.82 31.31
C GLN A 581 -15.06 13.19 32.44
N GLU A 582 -15.87 12.17 32.15
CA GLU A 582 -16.44 11.30 33.19
C GLU A 582 -16.26 9.83 32.81
N HIS A 583 -15.62 9.11 33.73
CA HIS A 583 -15.44 7.68 33.79
C HIS A 583 -16.69 7.01 34.36
N THR A 584 -17.09 5.86 33.82
CA THR A 584 -17.52 4.70 34.64
C THR A 584 -17.38 3.40 33.86
N SER A 585 -16.63 2.45 34.45
CA SER A 585 -16.57 1.04 34.05
C SER A 585 -17.62 0.22 34.78
N THR A 586 -18.25 -0.75 34.09
CA THR A 586 -18.80 -1.95 34.72
C THR A 586 -18.80 -3.12 33.73
N LYS A 587 -18.17 -4.23 34.15
CA LYS A 587 -18.17 -5.55 33.51
C LYS A 587 -19.52 -6.24 33.73
N GLY A 588 -19.97 -7.02 32.74
CA GLY A 588 -21.07 -7.98 32.90
C GLY A 588 -21.11 -8.98 31.74
N GLN A 589 -20.94 -10.26 32.06
CA GLN A 589 -20.80 -11.42 31.17
C GLN A 589 -22.15 -11.98 30.67
N THR A 590 -22.09 -12.62 29.49
CA THR A 590 -22.86 -13.79 29.00
C THR A 590 -24.40 -13.70 28.92
N ASN A 591 -25.00 -13.92 27.74
CA ASN A 591 -25.30 -15.26 27.20
C ASN A 591 -25.97 -15.19 25.81
N ALA A 592 -25.77 -16.24 25.03
CA ALA A 592 -26.19 -16.41 23.63
C ALA A 592 -27.70 -16.61 23.42
N LYS A 593 -28.18 -16.27 22.20
CA LYS A 593 -29.13 -17.09 21.41
C LYS A 593 -29.18 -16.66 19.93
N SER A 594 -29.25 -17.68 19.09
CA SER A 594 -29.10 -17.75 17.62
C SER A 594 -30.40 -17.43 16.84
N TYR A 595 -30.27 -17.39 15.50
CA TYR A 595 -31.24 -17.44 14.37
C TYR A 595 -31.27 -16.13 13.52
N GLY A 596 -31.02 -16.09 12.20
CA GLY A 596 -30.70 -17.13 11.21
C GLY A 596 -30.36 -16.57 9.81
N SER A 597 -29.65 -17.41 9.04
CA SER A 597 -29.50 -17.59 7.57
C SER A 597 -29.18 -16.45 6.58
N PRO A 598 -28.10 -16.62 5.77
CA PRO A 598 -27.91 -15.96 4.47
C PRO A 598 -28.03 -16.92 3.27
N MET A 599 -28.62 -16.43 2.17
CA MET A 599 -28.72 -17.08 0.85
C MET A 599 -27.39 -16.97 0.07
N ARG A 600 -27.06 -18.03 -0.67
CA ARG A 600 -25.79 -18.33 -1.33
C ARG A 600 -26.04 -18.49 -2.84
N THR A 601 -25.23 -17.87 -3.69
CA THR A 601 -25.09 -18.27 -5.10
C THR A 601 -23.63 -18.64 -5.40
N ARG A 602 -23.47 -19.83 -6.00
CA ARG A 602 -22.22 -20.51 -6.37
C ARG A 602 -21.92 -20.24 -7.86
N TYR A 603 -20.65 -20.16 -8.22
CA TYR A 603 -20.12 -20.73 -9.46
C TYR A 603 -18.93 -21.64 -9.14
N ARG A 604 -18.78 -22.68 -9.95
CA ARG A 604 -18.30 -24.03 -9.62
C ARG A 604 -17.11 -24.37 -10.53
N ASP A 605 -16.00 -24.79 -9.94
CA ASP A 605 -14.92 -25.52 -10.61
C ASP A 605 -15.20 -27.03 -10.59
N THR A 606 -14.90 -27.68 -11.70
CA THR A 606 -14.86 -29.14 -11.98
C THR A 606 -13.97 -29.27 -13.22
N LEU A 607 -12.99 -30.16 -13.40
CA LEU A 607 -12.70 -31.49 -12.86
C LEU A 607 -11.24 -31.86 -13.21
N THR A 608 -10.62 -32.69 -12.36
CA THR A 608 -9.36 -33.42 -12.55
C THR A 608 -9.64 -34.90 -12.84
N SER A 609 -8.90 -35.54 -13.76
CA SER A 609 -8.54 -36.98 -13.92
C SER A 609 -8.01 -37.16 -15.37
N ASP A 610 -7.05 -37.98 -15.76
CA ASP A 610 -6.32 -39.12 -15.16
C ASP A 610 -5.10 -39.44 -16.05
N ASP A 611 -4.11 -40.15 -15.49
CA ASP A 611 -3.12 -41.09 -16.11
C ASP A 611 -2.17 -40.59 -17.23
N GLY A 612 -0.89 -40.96 -17.36
CA GLY A 612 0.00 -41.94 -16.74
C GLY A 612 1.21 -42.11 -17.70
N VAL A 613 2.43 -41.89 -17.20
CA VAL A 613 3.54 -42.89 -17.20
C VAL A 613 4.50 -42.92 -18.43
N ASP A 614 5.81 -42.94 -18.10
CA ASP A 614 7.02 -43.39 -18.83
C ASP A 614 7.89 -42.47 -19.73
N THR A 615 8.93 -41.91 -19.07
CA THR A 615 10.40 -42.00 -19.29
C THR A 615 11.04 -42.41 -20.64
N ALA A 616 11.96 -41.56 -21.14
CA ALA A 616 13.35 -41.83 -21.63
C ALA A 616 13.86 -40.53 -22.35
N SER A 617 14.94 -39.79 -22.03
CA SER A 617 16.38 -40.03 -21.81
C SER A 617 17.22 -40.31 -23.08
N GLY A 618 18.12 -39.37 -23.41
CA GLY A 618 19.31 -39.50 -24.30
C GLY A 618 19.01 -39.53 -25.80
N SER A 619 19.85 -39.11 -26.74
CA SER A 619 21.11 -38.36 -26.83
C SER A 619 21.50 -38.41 -28.32
N ASP A 620 22.28 -37.42 -28.77
CA ASP A 620 23.24 -37.48 -29.89
C ASP A 620 22.78 -37.32 -31.37
N ASN A 621 23.36 -36.26 -31.95
CA ASN A 621 24.21 -36.23 -33.16
C ASN A 621 23.64 -36.02 -34.57
N ASP A 622 24.26 -35.00 -35.21
CA ASP A 622 24.78 -34.94 -36.60
C ASP A 622 23.77 -34.93 -37.76
N ALA A 623 23.96 -34.24 -38.90
CA ALA A 623 24.90 -33.26 -39.40
C ALA A 623 24.42 -32.82 -40.81
N ASN A 624 24.90 -31.66 -41.26
CA ASN A 624 25.22 -31.24 -42.64
C ASN A 624 24.14 -31.02 -43.72
N GLY A 625 24.36 -29.93 -44.49
CA GLY A 625 23.70 -29.65 -45.76
C GLY A 625 23.96 -28.22 -46.26
N ASP A 626 25.11 -28.03 -46.90
CA ASP A 626 25.68 -26.79 -47.48
C ASP A 626 24.80 -26.08 -48.53
N ASN A 627 25.00 -24.76 -48.70
CA ASN A 627 25.31 -24.19 -50.03
C ASN A 627 25.96 -22.79 -49.95
N ASP A 628 27.03 -22.65 -50.72
CA ASP A 628 28.03 -21.58 -50.82
C ASP A 628 27.59 -20.36 -51.66
N GLY A 629 28.38 -19.27 -51.60
CA GLY A 629 28.48 -18.32 -52.74
C GLY A 629 28.91 -16.86 -52.45
N GLU A 630 30.19 -16.65 -52.17
CA GLU A 630 31.10 -15.53 -52.55
C GLU A 630 30.54 -14.17 -53.06
N SER A 631 31.02 -13.06 -52.48
CA SER A 631 32.06 -12.19 -53.11
C SER A 631 32.31 -10.86 -52.37
N ASP A 632 33.53 -10.73 -51.83
CA ASP A 632 34.51 -9.64 -51.92
C ASP A 632 34.13 -8.14 -51.83
N SER A 633 34.70 -7.50 -50.80
CA SER A 633 35.85 -6.55 -50.89
C SER A 633 35.75 -5.19 -50.17
N ILE A 634 36.70 -5.02 -49.22
CA ILE A 634 37.62 -3.87 -49.07
C ILE A 634 37.10 -2.56 -48.41
N THR A 635 37.38 -2.49 -47.10
CA THR A 635 38.03 -1.41 -46.31
C THR A 635 37.80 0.07 -46.66
N GLU A 636 37.25 0.81 -45.69
CA GLU A 636 38.04 1.66 -44.76
C GLU A 636 37.35 1.71 -43.39
#